data_AF-A0A6H1KEQ3-F1
#
_entry.id   AF-A0A6H1KEQ3-F1
#
_cell.length_a   1.000
_cell.length_b   1.000
_cell.length_c   1.000
_cell.angle_alpha   90.00
_cell.angle_beta   90.00
_cell.angle_gamma   90.00
#
_symmetry.space_group_name_H-M   'P 1'
#
loop_
_entity.id
_entity.type
_entity.pdbx_description
1 polymer ?
#
loop_
_entity_poly.entity_id
_entity_poly.type
_entity_poly.pdbx_seq_one_letter_code
_entity_poly.pdbx_strand_id
1 'polypeptide(L)'
;MISGEWPAEDATVLRYGLRRLLLSLPIVVVCLGGGWTGLWFAFRDDGIGAGWIPLAMLMAMGVGGLILFVSRWRARRWVTAFDSTGFWWMRGKEAALIRWDSLAGAGMYWARTSHRAVFTVELCPHGEMDRDDPLLWKFVRDTEPLRPGLPRLRYRIDVGDSHKAYEKAFVRWAPELWFGRKEQPMSYPGQPDETGHRERTAERSDTVAHAPLVFDAVGIGDTVVVQRGMILVYRRLGVALALVALCGWAVWALVPEHGHGAGAVVRQVIAAVLVLSAGWALVMIARGARMDYGRRVTMDADGVHIVRRGRSVTLPWDSLAGVGIYEAPPLRTLELCPKDEIDRDDPLLWQWVRDTEPLRPGLPRPRHRVSIWPAGGRHAVAAGCRRWAPHIWFGGERMPSGYQGDRDRKGHRSRGRDTGGPVASPAPRRPEDARPPHDLDDPGVTPAP
;
A
#
# COMPACT_ATOMS: atom_id res chain seq x y z
N MET A 1 -17.94 3.47 15.56
CA MET A 1 -18.69 2.87 14.44
C MET A 1 -20.04 2.42 14.96
N ILE A 2 -21.13 3.04 14.48
CA ILE A 2 -22.49 2.57 14.78
C ILE A 2 -22.77 1.44 13.78
N SER A 3 -22.59 0.20 14.20
CA SER A 3 -22.90 -0.97 13.37
C SER A 3 -24.41 -1.18 13.36
N GLY A 4 -25.12 -0.66 12.36
CA GLY A 4 -26.52 -1.03 12.13
C GLY A 4 -27.41 0.06 11.56
N GLU A 5 -27.04 1.33 11.71
CA GLU A 5 -27.86 2.43 11.18
C GLU A 5 -27.49 2.70 9.71
N TRP A 6 -28.49 2.61 8.85
CA TRP A 6 -28.44 3.02 7.44
C TRP A 6 -29.23 4.33 7.28
N PRO A 7 -28.98 5.11 6.22
CA PRO A 7 -29.78 6.30 5.93
C PRO A 7 -31.27 5.95 5.83
N ALA A 8 -32.13 6.88 6.24
CA ALA A 8 -33.57 6.72 6.13
C ALA A 8 -34.04 6.46 4.68
N GLU A 9 -35.20 5.82 4.51
CA GLU A 9 -35.73 5.47 3.18
C GLU A 9 -36.01 6.71 2.31
N ASP A 10 -36.31 7.84 2.94
CA ASP A 10 -36.58 9.12 2.29
C ASP A 10 -35.30 9.96 2.04
N ALA A 11 -34.12 9.42 2.37
CA ALA A 11 -32.85 10.13 2.24
C ALA A 11 -32.56 10.59 0.80
N THR A 12 -32.02 11.81 0.67
CA THR A 12 -31.46 12.29 -0.60
C THR A 12 -30.10 11.62 -0.84
N VAL A 13 -30.05 10.64 -1.73
CA VAL A 13 -28.82 9.90 -2.06
C VAL A 13 -28.08 10.52 -3.25
N LEU A 14 -26.82 10.92 -3.06
CA LEU A 14 -25.95 11.45 -4.10
C LEU A 14 -24.80 10.47 -4.41
N ARG A 15 -24.81 9.91 -5.63
CA ARG A 15 -23.78 8.94 -6.08
C ARG A 15 -22.54 9.65 -6.62
N TYR A 16 -21.66 10.06 -5.70
CA TYR A 16 -20.42 10.77 -6.01
C TYR A 16 -19.54 10.05 -7.05
N GLY A 17 -19.32 8.75 -6.86
CA GLY A 17 -18.38 8.00 -7.68
C GLY A 17 -18.84 7.66 -9.10
N LEU A 18 -20.14 7.41 -9.29
CA LEU A 18 -20.68 6.92 -10.56
C LEU A 18 -20.55 7.95 -11.67
N ARG A 19 -20.87 9.22 -11.39
CA ARG A 19 -20.75 10.30 -12.39
C ARG A 19 -19.30 10.50 -12.84
N ARG A 20 -18.35 10.46 -11.89
CA ARG A 20 -16.90 10.53 -12.20
C ARG A 20 -16.40 9.36 -13.04
N LEU A 21 -17.00 8.18 -12.89
CA LEU A 21 -16.73 7.02 -13.73
C LEU A 21 -17.29 7.22 -15.14
N LEU A 22 -18.56 7.60 -15.27
CA LEU A 22 -19.23 7.83 -16.56
C LEU A 22 -18.53 8.92 -17.38
N LEU A 23 -18.16 10.04 -16.74
CA LEU A 23 -17.42 11.11 -17.41
C LEU A 23 -16.01 10.69 -17.87
N SER A 24 -15.39 9.72 -17.21
CA SER A 24 -14.09 9.19 -17.61
C SER A 24 -14.17 8.06 -18.64
N LEU A 25 -15.35 7.50 -18.88
CA LEU A 25 -15.53 6.31 -19.69
C LEU A 25 -15.07 6.49 -21.15
N PRO A 26 -15.35 7.63 -21.83
CA PRO A 26 -14.82 7.85 -23.19
C PRO A 26 -13.30 7.79 -23.26
N ILE A 27 -12.61 8.44 -22.31
CA ILE A 27 -11.14 8.43 -22.22
C ILE A 27 -10.64 7.02 -21.98
N VAL A 28 -11.27 6.29 -21.04
CA VAL A 28 -10.95 4.88 -20.77
C VAL A 28 -11.09 4.03 -22.03
N VAL A 29 -12.19 4.17 -22.77
CA VAL A 29 -12.45 3.41 -24.00
C VAL A 29 -11.41 3.72 -25.07
N VAL A 30 -11.07 5.00 -25.30
CA VAL A 30 -10.01 5.38 -26.24
C VAL A 30 -8.67 4.78 -25.84
N CYS A 31 -8.32 4.86 -24.55
CA CYS A 31 -7.06 4.32 -24.05
C CYS A 31 -6.98 2.80 -24.19
N LEU A 32 -8.03 2.08 -23.79
CA LEU A 32 -8.12 0.63 -23.92
C LEU A 32 -8.15 0.20 -25.39
N GLY A 33 -8.87 0.93 -26.24
CA GLY A 33 -8.94 0.70 -27.68
C GLY A 33 -7.57 0.82 -28.33
N GLY A 34 -6.79 1.86 -27.99
CA GLY A 34 -5.41 1.94 -28.47
C GLY A 34 -4.54 0.79 -27.98
N GLY A 35 -4.68 0.36 -26.72
CA GLY A 35 -4.01 -0.84 -26.22
C GLY A 35 -4.34 -2.09 -27.03
N TRP A 36 -5.62 -2.28 -27.37
CA TRP A 36 -6.08 -3.39 -28.20
C TRP A 36 -5.53 -3.31 -29.63
N THR A 37 -5.54 -2.12 -30.24
CA THR A 37 -4.94 -1.88 -31.56
C THR A 37 -3.45 -2.20 -31.56
N GLY A 38 -2.72 -1.81 -30.50
CA GLY A 38 -1.32 -2.19 -30.34
C GLY A 38 -1.16 -3.71 -30.31
N LEU A 39 -1.94 -4.39 -29.48
CA LEU A 39 -1.92 -5.84 -29.39
C LEU A 39 -2.23 -6.52 -30.74
N TRP A 40 -3.20 -6.00 -31.48
CA TRP A 40 -3.58 -6.48 -32.81
C TRP A 40 -2.44 -6.37 -33.82
N PHE A 41 -1.78 -5.21 -33.91
CA PHE A 41 -0.61 -5.03 -34.79
C PHE A 41 0.54 -5.96 -34.41
N ALA A 42 0.76 -6.18 -33.11
CA ALA A 42 1.80 -7.10 -32.63
C ALA A 42 1.58 -8.57 -33.04
N PHE A 43 0.32 -8.97 -33.29
CA PHE A 43 -0.02 -10.34 -33.68
C PHE A 43 -0.22 -10.54 -35.18
N ARG A 44 -0.55 -9.48 -35.93
CA ARG A 44 -0.89 -9.59 -37.36
C ARG A 44 0.33 -9.49 -38.26
N ASP A 45 1.30 -8.66 -37.89
CA ASP A 45 2.50 -8.49 -38.70
C ASP A 45 3.59 -9.42 -38.16
N ASP A 46 3.84 -10.53 -38.86
CA ASP A 46 5.04 -11.36 -38.68
C ASP A 46 6.35 -10.56 -38.94
N GLY A 47 6.22 -9.33 -39.46
CA GLY A 47 7.29 -8.44 -39.84
C GLY A 47 7.33 -7.15 -39.03
N ILE A 48 8.54 -6.78 -38.62
CA ILE A 48 8.98 -5.61 -37.83
C ILE A 48 8.63 -4.23 -38.48
N GLY A 49 7.82 -4.19 -39.55
CA GLY A 49 7.59 -3.02 -40.40
C GLY A 49 6.81 -1.87 -39.76
N ALA A 50 5.91 -2.14 -38.80
CA ALA A 50 5.10 -1.09 -38.16
C ALA A 50 5.85 -0.26 -37.10
N GLY A 51 7.09 -0.63 -36.76
CA GLY A 51 7.92 0.04 -35.77
C GLY A 51 7.48 -0.24 -34.33
N TRP A 52 8.44 -0.61 -33.47
CA TRP A 52 8.19 -0.90 -32.05
C TRP A 52 7.68 0.30 -31.24
N ILE A 53 7.86 1.51 -31.75
CA ILE A 53 7.55 2.77 -31.05
C ILE A 53 6.02 3.01 -30.99
N PRO A 54 5.28 3.08 -32.12
CA PRO A 54 3.82 3.13 -32.08
C PRO A 54 3.20 2.01 -31.26
N LEU A 55 3.73 0.78 -31.41
CA LEU A 55 3.25 -0.38 -30.67
C LEU A 55 3.37 -0.20 -29.15
N ALA A 56 4.55 0.20 -28.65
CA ALA A 56 4.77 0.42 -27.23
C ALA A 56 3.88 1.55 -26.69
N MET A 57 3.69 2.63 -27.46
CA MET A 57 2.82 3.74 -27.06
C MET A 57 1.36 3.33 -26.95
N LEU A 58 0.86 2.57 -27.92
CA LEU A 58 -0.49 1.99 -27.92
C LEU A 58 -0.71 1.09 -26.69
N MET A 59 0.24 0.20 -26.41
CA MET A 59 0.18 -0.68 -25.23
C MET A 59 0.21 0.10 -23.90
N ALA A 60 1.08 1.12 -23.79
CA ALA A 60 1.13 1.98 -22.61
C ALA A 60 -0.19 2.74 -22.41
N MET A 61 -0.82 3.20 -23.50
CA MET A 61 -2.13 3.83 -23.46
C MET A 61 -3.19 2.85 -22.92
N GLY A 62 -3.17 1.59 -23.36
CA GLY A 62 -4.01 0.52 -22.82
C GLY A 62 -3.88 0.33 -21.31
N VAL A 63 -2.64 0.24 -20.81
CA VAL A 63 -2.37 0.12 -19.37
C VAL A 63 -2.87 1.34 -18.59
N GLY A 64 -2.63 2.55 -19.11
CA GLY A 64 -3.15 3.79 -18.53
C GLY A 64 -4.68 3.79 -18.44
N GLY A 65 -5.36 3.36 -19.50
CA GLY A 65 -6.81 3.19 -19.54
C GLY A 65 -7.32 2.23 -18.48
N LEU A 66 -6.66 1.09 -18.30
CA LEU A 66 -7.01 0.09 -17.30
C LEU A 66 -6.84 0.62 -15.86
N ILE A 67 -5.74 1.30 -15.56
CA ILE A 67 -5.49 1.89 -14.24
C ILE A 67 -6.55 2.95 -13.92
N LEU A 68 -6.84 3.83 -14.89
CA LEU A 68 -7.87 4.85 -14.75
C LEU A 68 -9.23 4.20 -14.50
N PHE A 69 -9.59 3.18 -15.29
CA PHE A 69 -10.84 2.43 -15.12
C PHE A 69 -10.96 1.82 -13.73
N VAL A 70 -9.97 1.05 -13.27
CA VAL A 70 -10.01 0.39 -11.96
C VAL A 70 -10.12 1.41 -10.83
N SER A 71 -9.37 2.52 -10.91
CA SER A 71 -9.44 3.60 -9.92
C SER A 71 -10.84 4.21 -9.84
N ARG A 72 -11.42 4.57 -11.00
CA ARG A 72 -12.76 5.15 -11.09
C ARG A 72 -13.86 4.15 -10.72
N TRP A 73 -13.67 2.88 -11.07
CA TRP A 73 -14.56 1.79 -10.71
C TRP A 73 -14.59 1.55 -9.21
N ARG A 74 -13.45 1.62 -8.53
CA ARG A 74 -13.41 1.57 -7.06
C ARG A 74 -14.09 2.79 -6.46
N ALA A 75 -13.85 3.97 -7.04
CA ALA A 75 -14.48 5.20 -6.57
C ALA A 75 -16.00 5.19 -6.73
N ARG A 76 -16.58 4.39 -7.65
CA ARG A 76 -18.04 4.26 -7.86
C ARG A 76 -18.82 3.85 -6.61
N ARG A 77 -18.15 3.23 -5.63
CA ARG A 77 -18.76 2.75 -4.38
C ARG A 77 -18.94 3.85 -3.33
N TRP A 78 -18.40 5.05 -3.56
CA TRP A 78 -18.63 6.20 -2.69
C TRP A 78 -20.00 6.82 -2.95
N VAL A 79 -20.80 6.89 -1.89
CA VAL A 79 -22.15 7.43 -1.89
C VAL A 79 -22.28 8.35 -0.69
N THR A 80 -22.93 9.49 -0.88
CA THR A 80 -23.38 10.33 0.23
C THR A 80 -24.89 10.29 0.32
N ALA A 81 -25.42 10.40 1.53
CA ALA A 81 -26.85 10.53 1.75
C ALA A 81 -27.12 11.62 2.79
N PHE A 82 -28.31 12.18 2.72
CA PHE A 82 -28.80 13.23 3.61
C PHE A 82 -30.20 12.83 4.04
N ASP A 83 -30.45 12.77 5.32
CA ASP A 83 -31.76 12.52 5.91
C ASP A 83 -31.99 13.44 7.11
N SER A 84 -33.04 13.17 7.88
CA SER A 84 -33.36 13.95 9.09
C SER A 84 -32.32 13.80 10.19
N THR A 85 -31.49 12.75 10.16
CA THR A 85 -30.51 12.44 11.20
C THR A 85 -29.19 13.14 10.93
N GLY A 86 -28.71 13.10 9.68
CA GLY A 86 -27.39 13.62 9.40
C GLY A 86 -26.90 13.50 7.96
N PHE A 87 -25.62 13.83 7.82
CA PHE A 87 -24.84 13.58 6.62
C PHE A 87 -24.19 12.20 6.71
N TRP A 88 -24.48 11.36 5.73
CA TRP A 88 -23.90 10.03 5.62
C TRP A 88 -22.79 10.01 4.57
N TRP A 89 -21.65 9.46 4.94
CA TRP A 89 -20.54 9.15 4.05
C TRP A 89 -20.33 7.64 3.96
N MET A 90 -20.64 7.04 2.81
CA MET A 90 -20.71 5.57 2.67
C MET A 90 -19.70 5.05 1.64
N ARG A 91 -19.13 3.87 1.94
CA ARG A 91 -18.24 3.09 1.07
C ARG A 91 -18.59 1.61 1.14
N GLY A 92 -19.45 1.15 0.23
CA GLY A 92 -19.88 -0.26 0.22
C GLY A 92 -20.72 -0.58 1.46
N LYS A 93 -20.18 -1.39 2.40
CA LYS A 93 -20.84 -1.76 3.66
C LYS A 93 -20.44 -0.87 4.84
N GLU A 94 -19.47 0.02 4.66
CA GLU A 94 -18.99 0.93 5.69
C GLU A 94 -19.74 2.26 5.55
N ALA A 95 -20.17 2.84 6.67
CA ALA A 95 -20.86 4.13 6.72
C ALA A 95 -20.35 4.94 7.91
N ALA A 96 -20.21 6.25 7.71
CA ALA A 96 -19.96 7.23 8.76
C ALA A 96 -21.10 8.26 8.74
N LEU A 97 -21.65 8.54 9.92
CA LEU A 97 -22.73 9.49 10.14
C LEU A 97 -22.18 10.72 10.86
N ILE A 98 -22.39 11.90 10.28
CA ILE A 98 -22.19 13.19 10.92
C ILE A 98 -23.58 13.74 11.21
N ARG A 99 -24.01 13.65 12.47
CA ARG A 99 -25.35 14.06 12.88
C ARG A 99 -25.53 15.58 12.78
N TRP A 100 -26.72 16.06 12.43
CA TRP A 100 -26.99 17.49 12.33
C TRP A 100 -26.85 18.22 13.66
N ASP A 101 -27.32 17.63 14.76
CA ASP A 101 -27.21 18.18 16.10
C ASP A 101 -25.75 18.30 16.60
N SER A 102 -24.82 17.57 15.99
CA SER A 102 -23.39 17.68 16.28
C SER A 102 -22.70 18.86 15.56
N LEU A 103 -23.37 19.52 14.61
CA LEU A 103 -22.79 20.57 13.77
C LEU A 103 -23.16 21.99 14.21
N ALA A 104 -22.14 22.86 14.25
CA ALA A 104 -22.24 24.32 14.37
C ALA A 104 -22.63 25.04 13.08
N GLY A 105 -22.43 24.37 11.95
CA GLY A 105 -22.80 24.90 10.66
C GLY A 105 -22.34 24.02 9.53
N ALA A 106 -23.00 24.17 8.40
CA ALA A 106 -22.66 23.53 7.15
C ALA A 106 -22.70 24.56 6.02
N GLY A 107 -21.79 24.47 5.07
CA GLY A 107 -21.80 25.39 3.94
C GLY A 107 -20.95 24.89 2.80
N MET A 108 -20.95 25.69 1.73
CA MET A 108 -20.22 25.35 0.53
C MET A 108 -19.25 26.44 0.15
N TYR A 109 -18.05 26.00 -0.15
CA TYR A 109 -16.97 26.85 -0.57
C TYR A 109 -16.64 26.58 -2.00
N TRP A 110 -16.17 27.63 -2.67
CA TRP A 110 -15.58 27.47 -3.97
C TRP A 110 -14.33 28.32 -4.09
N ALA A 111 -13.32 27.76 -4.75
CA ALA A 111 -12.09 28.47 -5.09
C ALA A 111 -11.94 28.45 -6.61
N ARG A 112 -11.67 29.63 -7.19
CA ARG A 112 -11.35 29.73 -8.62
C ARG A 112 -9.91 29.31 -8.85
N THR A 113 -9.72 28.22 -9.59
CA THR A 113 -8.42 27.89 -10.20
C THR A 113 -8.40 28.42 -11.63
N SER A 114 -7.20 28.52 -12.24
CA SER A 114 -7.02 29.11 -13.58
C SER A 114 -7.94 28.54 -14.67
N HIS A 115 -8.44 27.31 -14.50
CA HIS A 115 -9.30 26.67 -15.49
C HIS A 115 -10.65 26.18 -14.97
N ARG A 116 -10.86 26.07 -13.64
CA ARG A 116 -12.09 25.52 -13.03
C ARG A 116 -12.35 26.06 -11.63
N ALA A 117 -13.62 26.13 -11.23
CA ALA A 117 -13.97 26.29 -9.82
C ALA A 117 -13.96 24.92 -9.12
N VAL A 118 -13.28 24.83 -7.97
CA VAL A 118 -13.34 23.65 -7.09
C VAL A 118 -14.37 23.94 -6.01
N PHE A 119 -15.34 23.05 -5.84
CA PHE A 119 -16.40 23.19 -4.83
C PHE A 119 -16.16 22.20 -3.68
N THR A 120 -16.13 22.70 -2.46
CA THR A 120 -16.06 21.89 -1.24
C THR A 120 -17.25 22.14 -0.35
N VAL A 121 -17.72 21.09 0.32
CA VAL A 121 -18.64 21.20 1.45
C VAL A 121 -17.82 21.23 2.72
N GLU A 122 -18.12 22.16 3.61
CA GLU A 122 -17.53 22.27 4.94
C GLU A 122 -18.59 21.94 5.99
N LEU A 123 -18.29 20.97 6.85
CA LEU A 123 -19.11 20.58 8.00
C LEU A 123 -18.35 20.92 9.28
N CYS A 124 -18.87 21.85 10.07
CA CYS A 124 -18.21 22.41 11.25
C CYS A 124 -18.84 21.84 12.53
N PRO A 125 -18.24 20.89 13.24
CA PRO A 125 -18.80 20.31 14.48
C PRO A 125 -18.75 21.27 15.69
N HIS A 126 -19.80 21.31 16.51
CA HIS A 126 -19.82 22.11 17.75
C HIS A 126 -18.85 21.62 18.83
N GLY A 127 -18.52 20.33 18.82
CA GLY A 127 -17.73 19.67 19.87
C GLY A 127 -16.48 18.96 19.36
N GLU A 128 -16.00 18.02 20.15
CA GLU A 128 -14.88 17.17 19.77
C GLU A 128 -15.24 16.34 18.54
N MET A 129 -14.36 16.41 17.55
CA MET A 129 -14.47 15.67 16.31
C MET A 129 -13.67 14.39 16.44
N ASP A 130 -14.24 13.23 16.08
CA ASP A 130 -13.44 12.02 15.92
C ASP A 130 -12.54 12.19 14.71
N ARG A 131 -11.27 12.50 14.98
CA ARG A 131 -10.25 12.75 13.96
C ARG A 131 -9.61 11.47 13.44
N ASP A 132 -9.95 10.33 14.03
CA ASP A 132 -9.36 9.03 13.70
C ASP A 132 -10.39 8.09 13.05
N ASP A 133 -11.61 8.57 12.78
CA ASP A 133 -12.61 7.83 12.01
C ASP A 133 -12.02 7.40 10.65
N PRO A 134 -11.99 6.10 10.32
CA PRO A 134 -11.29 5.56 9.14
C PRO A 134 -11.86 6.06 7.80
N LEU A 135 -13.11 6.53 7.79
CA LEU A 135 -13.79 7.08 6.62
C LEU A 135 -13.64 8.60 6.55
N LEU A 136 -13.67 9.30 7.70
CA LEU A 136 -13.78 10.75 7.74
C LEU A 136 -12.44 11.48 7.96
N TRP A 137 -11.40 10.85 8.51
CA TRP A 137 -10.15 11.53 8.87
C TRP A 137 -9.50 12.28 7.69
N LYS A 138 -9.66 11.77 6.46
CA LYS A 138 -9.11 12.40 5.24
C LYS A 138 -9.76 13.74 4.90
N PHE A 139 -10.94 14.01 5.47
CA PHE A 139 -11.67 15.26 5.30
C PHE A 139 -11.40 16.23 6.44
N VAL A 140 -10.78 15.80 7.53
CA VAL A 140 -10.47 16.67 8.67
C VAL A 140 -9.47 17.75 8.24
N ARG A 141 -9.83 19.01 8.52
CA ARG A 141 -8.98 20.19 8.34
C ARG A 141 -8.96 21.00 9.63
N ASP A 142 -7.77 21.37 10.07
CA ASP A 142 -7.56 22.40 11.09
C ASP A 142 -7.06 23.66 10.38
N THR A 143 -7.95 24.62 10.22
CA THR A 143 -7.66 25.89 9.55
C THR A 143 -8.48 26.99 10.21
N GLU A 144 -8.13 28.25 9.95
CA GLU A 144 -8.84 29.42 10.51
C GLU A 144 -10.37 29.27 10.39
N PRO A 145 -11.14 29.69 11.42
CA PRO A 145 -12.59 29.64 11.38
C PRO A 145 -13.14 30.35 10.14
N LEU A 146 -14.21 29.77 9.62
CA LEU A 146 -14.87 30.26 8.41
C LEU A 146 -15.57 31.62 8.58
N ARG A 147 -16.03 31.85 9.80
CA ARG A 147 -16.64 33.08 10.32
C ARG A 147 -16.51 33.06 11.85
N PRO A 148 -16.63 34.22 12.53
CA PRO A 148 -16.69 34.26 13.98
C PRO A 148 -17.73 33.28 14.54
N GLY A 149 -17.36 32.54 15.59
CA GLY A 149 -18.23 31.56 16.25
C GLY A 149 -18.25 30.15 15.65
N LEU A 150 -17.58 29.89 14.52
CA LEU A 150 -17.40 28.53 14.02
C LEU A 150 -16.07 27.90 14.50
N PRO A 151 -16.02 26.57 14.67
CA PRO A 151 -14.79 25.85 15.01
C PRO A 151 -13.73 25.96 13.89
N ARG A 152 -12.46 25.85 14.29
CA ARG A 152 -11.32 25.67 13.38
C ARG A 152 -11.36 24.31 12.68
N LEU A 153 -11.64 23.28 13.47
CA LEU A 153 -11.73 21.91 13.00
C LEU A 153 -13.04 21.69 12.24
N ARG A 154 -12.94 21.06 11.08
CA ARG A 154 -14.09 20.77 10.22
C ARG A 154 -13.79 19.65 9.25
N TYR A 155 -14.85 19.05 8.71
CA TYR A 155 -14.75 18.15 7.57
C TYR A 155 -14.88 18.93 6.28
N ARG A 156 -13.93 18.76 5.36
CA ARG A 156 -13.91 19.33 4.02
C ARG A 156 -14.02 18.25 2.97
N ILE A 157 -15.10 18.28 2.20
CA ILE A 157 -15.43 17.25 1.21
C ILE A 157 -15.49 17.89 -0.18
N ASP A 158 -14.66 17.43 -1.11
CA ASP A 158 -14.73 17.85 -2.53
C ASP A 158 -15.98 17.25 -3.19
N VAL A 159 -16.90 18.13 -3.61
CA VAL A 159 -18.17 17.75 -4.25
C VAL A 159 -18.18 17.96 -5.76
N GLY A 160 -17.12 18.56 -6.32
CA GLY A 160 -16.94 18.81 -7.76
C GLY A 160 -18.19 19.38 -8.46
N ASP A 161 -18.52 18.83 -9.62
CA ASP A 161 -19.64 19.28 -10.45
C ASP A 161 -21.03 18.94 -9.88
N SER A 162 -21.10 18.25 -8.73
CA SER A 162 -22.35 17.90 -8.05
C SER A 162 -22.76 18.94 -7.01
N HIS A 163 -22.05 20.07 -6.90
CA HIS A 163 -22.26 21.11 -5.90
C HIS A 163 -23.73 21.59 -5.79
N LYS A 164 -24.44 21.78 -6.91
CA LYS A 164 -25.87 22.18 -6.89
C LYS A 164 -26.78 21.15 -6.21
N ALA A 165 -26.47 19.87 -6.37
CA ALA A 165 -27.25 18.79 -5.74
C ALA A 165 -27.00 18.75 -4.23
N TYR A 166 -25.74 18.95 -3.81
CA TYR A 166 -25.38 19.08 -2.40
C TYR A 166 -26.05 20.29 -1.75
N GLU A 167 -26.02 21.45 -2.39
CA GLU A 167 -26.70 22.66 -1.91
C GLU A 167 -28.20 22.42 -1.71
N LYS A 168 -28.90 21.83 -2.70
CA LYS A 168 -30.31 21.46 -2.55
C LYS A 168 -30.55 20.48 -1.40
N ALA A 169 -29.64 19.53 -1.19
CA ALA A 169 -29.74 18.58 -0.10
C ALA A 169 -29.58 19.25 1.27
N PHE A 170 -28.61 20.17 1.44
CA PHE A 170 -28.44 20.93 2.67
C PHE A 170 -29.62 21.85 2.96
N VAL A 171 -30.10 22.59 1.96
CA VAL A 171 -31.28 23.46 2.11
C VAL A 171 -32.51 22.66 2.54
N ARG A 172 -32.66 21.41 2.06
CA ARG A 172 -33.77 20.53 2.43
C ARG A 172 -33.63 19.95 3.84
N TRP A 173 -32.46 19.41 4.18
CA TRP A 173 -32.28 18.56 5.36
C TRP A 173 -31.71 19.29 6.58
N ALA A 174 -31.02 20.40 6.37
CA ALA A 174 -30.39 21.17 7.44
C ALA A 174 -30.42 22.69 7.14
N PRO A 175 -31.60 23.28 6.90
CA PRO A 175 -31.72 24.69 6.54
C PRO A 175 -31.11 25.62 7.59
N GLU A 176 -31.28 25.33 8.88
CA GLU A 176 -30.78 26.15 9.98
C GLU A 176 -29.24 26.13 10.11
N LEU A 177 -28.59 25.05 9.66
CA LEU A 177 -27.13 24.93 9.67
C LEU A 177 -26.50 25.57 8.43
N TRP A 178 -27.28 25.74 7.35
CA TRP A 178 -26.78 26.09 6.04
C TRP A 178 -26.44 27.58 5.94
N PHE A 179 -25.15 27.91 5.90
CA PHE A 179 -24.69 29.30 5.77
C PHE A 179 -24.41 29.73 4.31
N GLY A 180 -24.81 28.93 3.32
CA GLY A 180 -24.74 29.29 1.91
C GLY A 180 -23.39 29.02 1.24
N ARG A 181 -23.19 29.68 0.08
CA ARG A 181 -21.97 29.59 -0.73
C ARG A 181 -21.03 30.75 -0.43
N LYS A 182 -19.73 30.48 -0.27
CA LYS A 182 -18.70 31.50 -0.06
C LYS A 182 -17.46 31.23 -0.93
N GLU A 183 -16.92 32.29 -1.52
CA GLU A 183 -15.67 32.20 -2.28
C GLU A 183 -14.47 32.19 -1.33
N GLN A 184 -13.42 31.43 -1.67
CA GLN A 184 -12.17 31.35 -0.92
C GLN A 184 -10.96 31.51 -1.84
N PRO A 185 -9.81 31.97 -1.31
CA PRO A 185 -8.58 32.09 -2.08
C PRO A 185 -8.08 30.72 -2.52
N MET A 186 -7.30 30.69 -3.60
CA MET A 186 -6.79 29.43 -4.17
C MET A 186 -5.87 28.63 -3.23
N SER A 187 -5.29 29.26 -2.21
CA SER A 187 -4.49 28.61 -1.15
C SER A 187 -5.34 27.85 -0.12
N TYR A 188 -6.65 28.10 -0.10
CA TYR A 188 -7.58 27.54 0.86
C TYR A 188 -7.70 26.01 0.92
N PRO A 189 -7.57 25.23 -0.19
CA PRO A 189 -7.84 23.79 -0.19
C PRO A 189 -7.15 22.99 0.91
N GLY A 190 -5.96 23.44 1.37
CA GLY A 190 -5.25 22.87 2.51
C GLY A 190 -4.88 21.40 2.34
N GLN A 191 -4.05 20.87 3.23
CA GLN A 191 -3.82 19.43 3.33
C GLN A 191 -4.64 18.86 4.49
N PRO A 192 -4.98 17.55 4.47
CA PRO A 192 -5.49 16.88 5.65
C PRO A 192 -4.54 17.04 6.86
N ASP A 193 -5.09 16.97 8.07
CA ASP A 193 -4.31 16.92 9.32
C ASP A 193 -3.56 15.58 9.46
N GLU A 194 -2.63 15.31 8.55
CA GLU A 194 -1.84 14.06 8.55
C GLU A 194 -0.92 13.97 9.75
N THR A 195 -0.39 15.11 10.22
CA THR A 195 0.51 15.17 11.37
C THR A 195 -0.24 14.86 12.66
N GLY A 196 -1.34 15.58 12.93
CA GLY A 196 -2.12 15.33 14.14
C GLY A 196 -2.75 13.94 14.13
N HIS A 197 -3.20 13.44 12.99
CA HIS A 197 -3.71 12.06 12.91
C HIS A 197 -2.61 11.04 13.22
N ARG A 198 -1.39 11.25 12.72
CA ARG A 198 -0.24 10.39 13.01
C ARG A 198 0.13 10.42 14.49
N GLU A 199 0.15 11.59 15.12
CA GLU A 199 0.46 11.77 16.54
C GLU A 199 -0.58 11.09 17.43
N ARG A 200 -1.88 11.31 17.20
CA ARG A 200 -2.96 10.65 17.97
C ARG A 200 -2.99 9.15 17.79
N THR A 201 -2.81 8.68 16.56
CA THR A 201 -2.72 7.24 16.30
C THR A 201 -1.48 6.63 16.99
N ALA A 202 -0.40 7.41 17.16
CA ALA A 202 0.77 6.98 17.91
C ALA A 202 0.53 6.98 19.43
N GLU A 203 -0.04 8.05 20.02
CA GLU A 203 -0.34 8.14 21.47
C GLU A 203 -1.38 7.12 21.93
N ARG A 204 -2.42 6.88 21.13
CA ARG A 204 -3.43 5.85 21.41
C ARG A 204 -2.82 4.43 21.40
N SER A 205 -1.74 4.24 20.66
CA SER A 205 -0.96 3.00 20.69
C SER A 205 -0.16 2.83 21.98
N ASP A 206 0.09 3.91 22.74
CA ASP A 206 0.85 3.89 24.00
C ASP A 206 -0.05 3.80 25.26
N THR A 207 -1.29 4.32 25.24
CA THR A 207 -2.21 4.29 26.40
C THR A 207 -3.10 3.04 26.48
N VAL A 208 -3.36 2.38 25.35
CA VAL A 208 -4.13 1.13 25.33
C VAL A 208 -3.16 -0.04 25.42
N ALA A 209 -3.01 -0.60 26.63
CA ALA A 209 -2.58 -1.98 26.78
C ALA A 209 -3.49 -2.85 25.89
N HIS A 210 -2.92 -3.35 24.79
CA HIS A 210 -3.46 -4.36 23.88
C HIS A 210 -4.81 -4.07 23.19
N ALA A 211 -4.84 -3.17 22.20
CA ALA A 211 -5.73 -3.32 21.02
C ALA A 211 -5.25 -2.45 19.83
N PRO A 212 -4.90 -3.02 18.65
CA PRO A 212 -4.19 -2.28 17.59
C PRO A 212 -5.11 -1.54 16.60
N LEU A 213 -4.67 -0.34 16.16
CA LEU A 213 -5.27 0.48 15.09
C LEU A 213 -4.47 0.39 13.77
N VAL A 214 -5.21 0.46 12.66
CA VAL A 214 -4.91 -0.09 11.33
C VAL A 214 -4.51 0.99 10.30
N PHE A 215 -3.40 0.78 9.60
CA PHE A 215 -3.19 1.21 8.20
C PHE A 215 -2.61 0.06 7.39
N ASP A 216 -3.45 -0.57 6.55
CA ASP A 216 -3.20 -1.76 5.69
C ASP A 216 -2.38 -2.91 6.31
N ALA A 217 -2.26 -2.90 7.64
CA ALA A 217 -2.39 -4.07 8.47
C ALA A 217 -3.86 -4.35 8.65
N VAL A 218 -4.44 -5.15 7.76
CA VAL A 218 -5.72 -5.78 8.10
C VAL A 218 -5.43 -6.63 9.34
N GLY A 219 -5.74 -6.10 10.51
CA GLY A 219 -5.85 -6.87 11.74
C GLY A 219 -7.00 -7.84 11.55
N ILE A 220 -6.72 -9.01 10.98
CA ILE A 220 -7.64 -10.13 10.99
C ILE A 220 -7.32 -10.85 12.30
N GLY A 221 -7.96 -10.44 13.39
CA GLY A 221 -7.67 -10.97 14.74
C GLY A 221 -6.30 -10.54 15.29
N ASP A 222 -5.54 -11.49 15.81
CA ASP A 222 -4.23 -11.27 16.47
C ASP A 222 -3.06 -11.00 15.50
N THR A 223 -3.34 -10.86 14.21
CA THR A 223 -2.31 -10.74 13.18
C THR A 223 -2.05 -9.29 12.75
N VAL A 224 -0.79 -8.86 12.70
CA VAL A 224 -0.37 -7.56 12.13
C VAL A 224 0.12 -7.79 10.71
N VAL A 225 -0.61 -7.33 9.69
CA VAL A 225 -0.21 -7.51 8.29
C VAL A 225 0.57 -6.29 7.77
N VAL A 226 1.74 -6.44 7.16
CA VAL A 226 2.40 -5.32 6.47
C VAL A 226 2.40 -5.61 4.99
N GLN A 227 1.52 -4.91 4.27
CA GLN A 227 1.44 -4.97 2.83
C GLN A 227 2.24 -3.83 2.19
N ARG A 228 3.17 -4.17 1.31
CA ARG A 228 3.98 -3.18 0.60
C ARG A 228 3.13 -2.41 -0.41
N GLY A 229 2.82 -1.16 -0.07
CA GLY A 229 2.02 -0.25 -0.87
C GLY A 229 2.69 0.25 -2.15
N MET A 230 1.86 0.54 -3.14
CA MET A 230 2.14 0.89 -4.56
C MET A 230 2.91 2.21 -4.81
N ILE A 231 3.34 2.93 -3.77
CA ILE A 231 3.77 4.33 -3.88
C ILE A 231 5.10 4.49 -4.66
N LEU A 232 6.04 3.54 -4.54
CA LEU A 232 7.34 3.61 -5.26
C LEU A 232 7.14 3.31 -6.74
N VAL A 233 6.15 2.45 -7.02
CA VAL A 233 5.73 2.11 -8.38
C VAL A 233 5.14 3.36 -9.03
N TYR A 234 4.30 4.13 -8.33
CA TYR A 234 3.76 5.37 -8.89
C TYR A 234 4.82 6.44 -9.17
N ARG A 235 5.78 6.67 -8.28
CA ARG A 235 6.84 7.67 -8.52
C ARG A 235 7.78 7.25 -9.66
N ARG A 236 8.18 5.98 -9.70
CA ARG A 236 9.00 5.43 -10.80
C ARG A 236 8.23 5.38 -12.11
N LEU A 237 6.94 5.07 -12.07
CA LEU A 237 6.05 5.13 -13.22
C LEU A 237 5.89 6.56 -13.72
N GLY A 238 5.74 7.55 -12.83
CA GLY A 238 5.69 8.96 -13.20
C GLY A 238 6.97 9.43 -13.91
N VAL A 239 8.15 9.08 -13.38
CA VAL A 239 9.44 9.38 -14.03
C VAL A 239 9.58 8.63 -15.37
N ALA A 240 9.15 7.37 -15.44
CA ALA A 240 9.17 6.60 -16.68
C ALA A 240 8.24 7.21 -17.75
N LEU A 241 7.04 7.61 -17.36
CA LEU A 241 6.09 8.27 -18.25
C LEU A 241 6.62 9.63 -18.72
N ALA A 242 7.27 10.40 -17.85
CA ALA A 242 7.93 11.65 -18.23
C ALA A 242 9.08 11.41 -19.22
N LEU A 243 9.90 10.39 -19.01
CA LEU A 243 10.96 9.99 -19.95
C LEU A 243 10.41 9.52 -21.29
N VAL A 244 9.35 8.72 -21.29
CA VAL A 244 8.66 8.28 -22.52
C VAL A 244 8.09 9.48 -23.27
N ALA A 245 7.50 10.46 -22.57
CA ALA A 245 7.00 11.68 -23.18
C ALA A 245 8.14 12.53 -23.78
N LEU A 246 9.27 12.68 -23.07
CA LEU A 246 10.47 13.36 -23.56
C LEU A 246 11.07 12.66 -24.79
N CYS A 247 11.16 11.33 -24.77
CA CYS A 247 11.61 10.56 -25.92
C CYS A 247 10.66 10.70 -27.10
N GLY A 248 9.34 10.65 -26.87
CA GLY A 248 8.34 10.87 -27.91
C GLY A 248 8.49 12.24 -28.58
N TRP A 249 8.68 13.29 -27.78
CA TRP A 249 8.95 14.65 -28.27
C TRP A 249 10.27 14.74 -29.06
N ALA A 250 11.35 14.15 -28.54
CA ALA A 250 12.65 14.16 -29.21
C ALA A 250 12.64 13.39 -30.54
N VAL A 251 11.94 12.24 -30.60
CA VAL A 251 11.77 11.47 -31.83
C VAL A 251 10.99 12.27 -32.87
N TRP A 252 9.89 12.92 -32.47
CA TRP A 252 9.14 13.79 -33.37
C TRP A 252 9.99 14.95 -33.92
N ALA A 253 10.81 15.58 -33.06
CA ALA A 253 11.71 16.66 -33.47
C ALA A 253 12.87 16.21 -34.38
N LEU A 254 13.23 14.92 -34.35
CA LEU A 254 14.38 14.36 -35.08
C LEU A 254 14.01 13.67 -36.39
N VAL A 255 12.74 13.36 -36.66
CA VAL A 255 12.31 12.72 -37.92
C VAL A 255 11.85 13.80 -38.90
N PRO A 256 12.67 14.21 -39.89
CA PRO A 256 12.23 15.16 -40.91
C PRO A 256 11.18 14.49 -41.81
N GLU A 257 10.20 15.27 -42.27
CA GLU A 257 9.13 14.73 -43.10
C GLU A 257 9.67 14.12 -44.40
N HIS A 258 10.68 14.70 -45.07
CA HIS A 258 11.08 14.32 -46.44
C HIS A 258 12.61 14.28 -46.67
N GLY A 259 13.37 13.54 -45.86
CA GLY A 259 14.83 13.43 -46.01
C GLY A 259 15.31 12.04 -46.44
N HIS A 260 15.87 11.89 -47.63
CA HIS A 260 16.65 10.71 -48.04
C HIS A 260 18.15 11.03 -47.96
N GLY A 261 18.90 10.26 -47.17
CA GLY A 261 20.35 10.43 -46.99
C GLY A 261 20.87 9.87 -45.67
N ALA A 262 22.21 9.78 -45.53
CA ALA A 262 22.86 9.22 -44.34
C ALA A 262 22.42 9.89 -43.02
N GLY A 263 22.14 11.20 -43.04
CA GLY A 263 21.63 11.93 -41.88
C GLY A 263 20.20 11.55 -41.45
N ALA A 264 19.39 10.97 -42.34
CA ALA A 264 18.07 10.43 -41.98
C ALA A 264 18.22 9.06 -41.29
N VAL A 265 19.13 8.23 -41.79
CA VAL A 265 19.46 6.93 -41.17
C VAL A 265 20.01 7.12 -39.75
N VAL A 266 20.94 8.05 -39.55
CA VAL A 266 21.49 8.34 -38.20
C VAL A 266 20.41 8.80 -37.23
N ARG A 267 19.47 9.66 -37.67
CA ARG A 267 18.37 10.14 -36.82
C ARG A 267 17.36 9.04 -36.50
N GLN A 268 17.04 8.16 -37.45
CA GLN A 268 16.23 6.96 -37.20
C GLN A 268 16.89 6.01 -36.20
N VAL A 269 18.21 5.80 -36.31
CA VAL A 269 18.97 4.99 -35.35
C VAL A 269 18.93 5.61 -33.94
N ILE A 270 19.14 6.92 -33.81
CA ILE A 270 19.05 7.63 -32.53
C ILE A 270 17.65 7.49 -31.91
N ALA A 271 16.59 7.68 -32.72
CA ALA A 271 15.21 7.52 -32.28
C ALA A 271 14.91 6.08 -31.80
N ALA A 272 15.37 5.08 -32.54
CA ALA A 272 15.23 3.68 -32.15
C ALA A 272 15.95 3.38 -30.82
N VAL A 273 17.17 3.88 -30.64
CA VAL A 273 17.93 3.72 -29.39
C VAL A 273 17.23 4.38 -28.21
N LEU A 274 16.66 5.58 -28.38
CA LEU A 274 15.93 6.27 -27.32
C LEU A 274 14.69 5.50 -26.88
N VAL A 275 13.92 4.96 -27.82
CA VAL A 275 12.71 4.19 -27.46
C VAL A 275 13.04 2.82 -26.89
N LEU A 276 14.06 2.13 -27.41
CA LEU A 276 14.56 0.90 -26.80
C LEU A 276 15.03 1.14 -25.36
N SER A 277 15.70 2.27 -25.12
CA SER A 277 16.16 2.65 -23.78
C SER A 277 15.00 2.99 -22.84
N ALA A 278 13.99 3.74 -23.32
CA ALA A 278 12.79 4.06 -22.54
C ALA A 278 11.95 2.81 -22.24
N GLY A 279 11.75 1.95 -23.24
CA GLY A 279 11.07 0.65 -23.09
C GLY A 279 11.81 -0.27 -22.13
N TRP A 280 13.15 -0.36 -22.23
CA TRP A 280 13.98 -1.12 -21.31
C TRP A 280 13.89 -0.57 -19.87
N ALA A 281 13.94 0.75 -19.69
CA ALA A 281 13.74 1.37 -18.39
C ALA A 281 12.35 1.02 -17.81
N LEU A 282 11.31 1.02 -18.63
CA LEU A 282 9.96 0.65 -18.22
C LEU A 282 9.85 -0.84 -17.86
N VAL A 283 10.50 -1.72 -18.62
CA VAL A 283 10.63 -3.15 -18.31
C VAL A 283 11.41 -3.38 -17.01
N MET A 284 12.48 -2.63 -16.77
CA MET A 284 13.26 -2.71 -15.54
C MET A 284 12.47 -2.20 -14.33
N ILE A 285 11.67 -1.15 -14.51
CA ILE A 285 10.74 -0.65 -13.49
C ILE A 285 9.63 -1.66 -13.23
N ALA A 286 9.05 -2.25 -14.28
CA ALA A 286 8.01 -3.26 -14.18
C ALA A 286 8.55 -4.56 -13.56
N ARG A 287 9.75 -5.03 -13.94
CA ARG A 287 10.43 -6.17 -13.31
C ARG A 287 10.77 -5.87 -11.86
N GLY A 288 11.28 -4.68 -11.56
CA GLY A 288 11.51 -4.21 -10.20
C GLY A 288 10.24 -4.19 -9.37
N ALA A 289 9.10 -3.80 -9.97
CA ALA A 289 7.80 -3.84 -9.32
C ALA A 289 7.32 -5.30 -9.13
N ARG A 290 7.46 -6.16 -10.16
CA ARG A 290 7.06 -7.58 -10.15
C ARG A 290 7.89 -8.47 -9.21
N MET A 291 9.10 -8.06 -8.83
CA MET A 291 9.91 -8.75 -7.82
C MET A 291 9.42 -8.52 -6.38
N ASP A 292 8.56 -7.53 -6.17
CA ASP A 292 8.10 -7.09 -4.86
C ASP A 292 6.59 -7.22 -4.62
N TYR A 293 5.79 -7.50 -5.67
CA TYR A 293 4.39 -7.87 -5.51
C TYR A 293 4.25 -9.29 -4.94
N GLY A 294 3.44 -9.41 -3.88
CA GLY A 294 3.14 -10.68 -3.23
C GLY A 294 4.05 -11.01 -2.04
N ARG A 295 4.77 -10.03 -1.48
CA ARG A 295 5.38 -10.16 -0.15
C ARG A 295 4.42 -9.61 0.90
N ARG A 296 4.17 -10.41 1.92
CA ARG A 296 3.40 -10.04 3.09
C ARG A 296 4.18 -10.51 4.32
N VAL A 297 4.42 -9.60 5.25
CA VAL A 297 4.90 -9.97 6.59
C VAL A 297 3.69 -9.90 7.49
N THR A 298 3.39 -10.99 8.20
CA THR A 298 2.41 -11.01 9.27
C THR A 298 3.08 -11.33 10.59
N MET A 299 2.56 -10.82 11.70
CA MET A 299 3.07 -11.11 13.04
C MET A 299 1.89 -11.46 13.94
N ASP A 300 1.98 -12.53 14.71
CA ASP A 300 1.00 -12.92 15.72
C ASP A 300 1.70 -13.53 16.94
N ALA A 301 0.97 -14.30 17.76
CA ALA A 301 1.51 -14.94 18.96
C ALA A 301 2.56 -16.01 18.67
N ASP A 302 2.53 -16.65 17.50
CA ASP A 302 3.40 -17.77 17.18
C ASP A 302 4.74 -17.27 16.61
N GLY A 303 4.74 -16.17 15.87
CA GLY A 303 5.97 -15.64 15.30
C GLY A 303 5.80 -14.57 14.22
N VAL A 304 6.84 -14.44 13.40
CA VAL A 304 6.82 -13.62 12.18
C VAL A 304 6.61 -14.52 10.99
N HIS A 305 5.47 -14.38 10.31
CA HIS A 305 5.21 -15.11 9.07
C HIS A 305 5.56 -14.26 7.87
N ILE A 306 6.35 -14.83 6.97
CA ILE A 306 6.77 -14.18 5.73
C ILE A 306 6.16 -14.97 4.58
N VAL A 307 5.17 -14.38 3.93
CA VAL A 307 4.51 -14.95 2.75
C VAL A 307 5.08 -14.32 1.49
N ARG A 308 5.52 -15.16 0.56
CA ARG A 308 5.97 -14.74 -0.77
C ARG A 308 5.50 -15.71 -1.85
N ARG A 309 4.74 -15.20 -2.82
CA ARG A 309 4.27 -15.98 -3.99
C ARG A 309 3.58 -17.30 -3.61
N GLY A 310 2.73 -17.27 -2.58
CA GLY A 310 1.98 -18.44 -2.11
C GLY A 310 2.77 -19.40 -1.21
N ARG A 311 4.07 -19.17 -0.99
CA ARG A 311 4.84 -19.89 0.03
C ARG A 311 4.93 -19.03 1.29
N SER A 312 4.81 -19.65 2.46
CA SER A 312 4.93 -18.98 3.75
C SER A 312 6.01 -19.66 4.58
N VAL A 313 6.78 -18.88 5.33
CA VAL A 313 7.67 -19.38 6.37
C VAL A 313 7.34 -18.64 7.66
N THR A 314 7.29 -19.37 8.77
CA THR A 314 7.09 -18.81 10.11
C THR A 314 8.43 -18.82 10.82
N LEU A 315 8.81 -17.69 11.40
CA LEU A 315 9.94 -17.58 12.32
C LEU A 315 9.38 -17.44 13.73
N PRO A 316 9.38 -18.52 14.53
CA PRO A 316 8.86 -18.48 15.90
C PRO A 316 9.57 -17.43 16.75
N TRP A 317 8.86 -16.80 17.68
CA TRP A 317 9.49 -15.79 18.55
C TRP A 317 10.59 -16.37 19.44
N ASP A 318 10.40 -17.60 19.92
CA ASP A 318 11.35 -18.32 20.75
C ASP A 318 12.62 -18.71 19.99
N SER A 319 12.58 -18.80 18.67
CA SER A 319 13.75 -19.04 17.81
C SER A 319 14.55 -17.76 17.52
N LEU A 320 14.14 -16.58 18.00
CA LEU A 320 14.80 -15.30 17.77
C LEU A 320 15.55 -14.80 19.02
N ALA A 321 16.82 -14.45 18.86
CA ALA A 321 17.66 -13.77 19.83
C ALA A 321 17.36 -12.26 19.91
N GLY A 322 16.82 -11.68 18.84
CA GLY A 322 16.53 -10.26 18.76
C GLY A 322 15.67 -9.88 17.55
N VAL A 323 14.85 -8.84 17.71
CA VAL A 323 14.08 -8.23 16.62
C VAL A 323 14.12 -6.71 16.69
N GLY A 324 14.29 -6.05 15.56
CA GLY A 324 14.38 -4.59 15.50
C GLY A 324 14.06 -3.99 14.15
N ILE A 325 13.96 -2.67 14.09
CA ILE A 325 13.81 -1.94 12.83
C ILE A 325 15.06 -1.14 12.54
N TYR A 326 15.57 -1.33 11.33
CA TYR A 326 16.70 -0.61 10.79
C TYR A 326 16.21 0.52 9.87
N GLU A 327 16.72 1.73 10.09
CA GLU A 327 16.44 2.91 9.27
C GLU A 327 17.68 3.42 8.54
N ALA A 328 17.78 3.15 7.24
CA ALA A 328 18.69 3.87 6.34
C ALA A 328 17.89 4.48 5.21
N PRO A 329 17.58 5.79 5.27
CA PRO A 329 16.78 6.46 4.25
C PRO A 329 17.28 6.12 2.83
N PRO A 330 16.39 5.72 1.90
CA PRO A 330 14.92 5.71 2.00
C PRO A 330 14.30 4.39 2.51
N LEU A 331 15.12 3.44 2.96
CA LEU A 331 14.70 2.07 3.28
C LEU A 331 14.56 1.85 4.79
N ARG A 332 13.48 1.14 5.14
CA ARG A 332 13.22 0.65 6.50
C ARG A 332 13.15 -0.87 6.42
N THR A 333 13.83 -1.55 7.33
CA THR A 333 14.01 -2.99 7.29
C THR A 333 13.75 -3.59 8.66
N LEU A 334 12.88 -4.58 8.74
CA LEU A 334 12.75 -5.45 9.90
C LEU A 334 13.95 -6.41 9.93
N GLU A 335 14.64 -6.44 11.05
CA GLU A 335 15.79 -7.30 11.31
C GLU A 335 15.36 -8.39 12.31
N LEU A 336 15.52 -9.66 11.92
CA LEU A 336 15.22 -10.84 12.72
C LEU A 336 16.53 -11.60 12.94
N CYS A 337 16.95 -11.70 14.20
CA CYS A 337 18.21 -12.33 14.60
C CYS A 337 17.90 -13.70 15.21
N PRO A 338 18.06 -14.82 14.48
CA PRO A 338 17.75 -16.16 14.99
C PRO A 338 18.77 -16.61 16.05
N LYS A 339 18.35 -17.38 17.06
CA LYS A 339 19.24 -17.96 18.08
C LYS A 339 20.14 -19.04 17.49
N ASP A 340 19.55 -19.88 16.65
CA ASP A 340 20.20 -21.03 16.04
C ASP A 340 20.81 -20.70 14.68
N GLU A 341 21.59 -21.64 14.14
CA GLU A 341 22.14 -21.51 12.81
C GLU A 341 21.00 -21.39 11.78
N ILE A 342 21.09 -20.37 10.92
CA ILE A 342 20.10 -20.16 9.86
C ILE A 342 20.17 -21.34 8.89
N ASP A 343 19.02 -22.00 8.65
CA ASP A 343 18.88 -22.91 7.53
C ASP A 343 19.11 -22.15 6.21
N ARG A 344 20.28 -22.38 5.62
CA ARG A 344 20.69 -21.76 4.36
C ARG A 344 20.06 -22.43 3.15
N ASP A 345 19.47 -23.60 3.34
CA ASP A 345 18.83 -24.38 2.29
C ASP A 345 17.35 -24.00 2.13
N ASP A 346 16.75 -23.26 3.09
CA ASP A 346 15.42 -22.66 2.93
C ASP A 346 15.44 -21.58 1.80
N PRO A 347 14.78 -21.84 0.65
CA PRO A 347 14.85 -20.97 -0.52
C PRO A 347 14.10 -19.63 -0.33
N LEU A 348 13.25 -19.52 0.69
CA LEU A 348 12.56 -18.29 1.08
C LEU A 348 13.46 -17.46 1.99
N LEU A 349 13.92 -18.05 3.10
CA LEU A 349 14.65 -17.36 4.15
C LEU A 349 16.04 -16.90 3.70
N TRP A 350 16.73 -17.70 2.90
CA TRP A 350 18.07 -17.41 2.36
C TRP A 350 18.17 -16.01 1.72
N GLN A 351 17.16 -15.58 0.96
CA GLN A 351 17.21 -14.30 0.25
C GLN A 351 17.24 -13.09 1.19
N TRP A 352 16.89 -13.31 2.45
CA TRP A 352 16.88 -12.32 3.51
C TRP A 352 18.10 -12.40 4.41
N VAL A 353 18.91 -13.46 4.32
CA VAL A 353 20.13 -13.61 5.12
C VAL A 353 21.13 -12.51 4.78
N ARG A 354 21.62 -11.84 5.82
CA ARG A 354 22.72 -10.90 5.79
C ARG A 354 23.72 -11.32 6.84
N ASP A 355 24.99 -11.39 6.45
CA ASP A 355 26.09 -11.59 7.39
C ASP A 355 26.82 -10.25 7.51
N THR A 356 26.46 -9.51 8.54
CA THR A 356 27.03 -8.19 8.84
C THR A 356 27.27 -8.08 10.34
N GLU A 357 28.02 -7.09 10.80
CA GLU A 357 28.16 -6.88 12.25
C GLU A 357 26.79 -6.56 12.86
N PRO A 358 26.36 -7.21 13.95
CA PRO A 358 25.10 -6.87 14.63
C PRO A 358 25.15 -5.45 15.19
N LEU A 359 23.98 -4.82 15.36
CA LEU A 359 23.90 -3.50 16.00
C LEU A 359 24.23 -3.53 17.48
N ARG A 360 23.84 -4.62 18.15
CA ARG A 360 24.10 -4.81 19.57
C ARG A 360 25.12 -5.93 19.75
N PRO A 361 26.12 -5.74 20.63
CA PRO A 361 26.98 -6.82 21.06
C PRO A 361 26.14 -8.00 21.55
N GLY A 362 26.54 -9.22 21.17
CA GLY A 362 25.88 -10.46 21.58
C GLY A 362 24.74 -10.95 20.69
N LEU A 363 24.34 -10.20 19.65
CA LEU A 363 23.43 -10.74 18.62
C LEU A 363 24.20 -11.52 17.54
N PRO A 364 23.59 -12.56 16.93
CA PRO A 364 24.23 -13.32 15.87
C PRO A 364 24.45 -12.46 14.62
N ARG A 365 25.58 -12.70 13.93
CA ARG A 365 25.90 -12.00 12.67
C ARG A 365 24.93 -12.36 11.54
N PRO A 366 24.61 -13.66 11.30
CA PRO A 366 23.62 -14.03 10.30
C PRO A 366 22.23 -13.61 10.76
N ARG A 367 21.50 -12.89 9.91
CA ARG A 367 20.18 -12.37 10.24
C ARG A 367 19.27 -12.23 9.04
N HIS A 368 17.97 -12.33 9.25
CA HIS A 368 16.99 -12.08 8.20
C HIS A 368 16.62 -10.59 8.16
N ARG A 369 16.84 -9.96 7.01
CA ARG A 369 16.47 -8.57 6.75
C ARG A 369 15.30 -8.50 5.76
N VAL A 370 14.15 -8.06 6.25
CA VAL A 370 12.91 -7.94 5.49
C VAL A 370 12.53 -6.47 5.34
N SER A 371 12.46 -5.95 4.12
CA SER A 371 12.09 -4.55 3.89
C SER A 371 10.62 -4.29 4.22
N ILE A 372 10.35 -3.27 5.04
CA ILE A 372 9.01 -2.94 5.57
C ILE A 372 8.46 -1.61 5.02
N TRP A 373 8.75 -1.34 3.75
CA TRP A 373 8.30 -0.13 3.04
C TRP A 373 6.82 -0.21 2.63
N PRO A 374 6.03 0.89 2.58
CA PRO A 374 6.37 2.30 2.80
C PRO A 374 6.51 2.69 4.27
N ALA A 375 6.90 3.93 4.54
CA ALA A 375 7.15 4.47 5.88
C ALA A 375 6.07 4.14 6.92
N GLY A 376 4.79 4.06 6.52
CA GLY A 376 3.68 3.68 7.39
C GLY A 376 3.78 2.27 8.00
N GLY A 377 4.40 1.30 7.29
CA GLY A 377 4.56 -0.07 7.78
C GLY A 377 5.47 -0.20 9.01
N ARG A 378 6.34 0.78 9.26
CA ARG A 378 7.24 0.80 10.43
C ARG A 378 6.47 0.75 11.74
N HIS A 379 5.43 1.55 11.87
CA HIS A 379 4.70 1.67 13.14
C HIS A 379 3.95 0.38 13.44
N ALA A 380 3.31 -0.22 12.42
CA ALA A 380 2.67 -1.52 12.55
C ALA A 380 3.67 -2.62 12.95
N VAL A 381 4.84 -2.70 12.30
CA VAL A 381 5.89 -3.68 12.64
C VAL A 381 6.42 -3.46 14.06
N ALA A 382 6.69 -2.22 14.43
CA ALA A 382 7.16 -1.89 15.77
C ALA A 382 6.12 -2.26 16.83
N ALA A 383 4.84 -1.96 16.59
CA ALA A 383 3.74 -2.34 17.46
C ALA A 383 3.61 -3.88 17.58
N GLY A 384 3.72 -4.61 16.45
CA GLY A 384 3.70 -6.07 16.45
C GLY A 384 4.84 -6.67 17.26
N CYS A 385 6.07 -6.19 17.08
CA CYS A 385 7.22 -6.66 17.85
C CYS A 385 7.10 -6.32 19.34
N ARG A 386 6.65 -5.12 19.70
CA ARG A 386 6.41 -4.74 21.09
C ARG A 386 5.30 -5.57 21.75
N ARG A 387 4.26 -5.91 20.98
CA ARG A 387 3.13 -6.69 21.50
C ARG A 387 3.51 -8.14 21.74
N TRP A 388 4.13 -8.79 20.76
CA TRP A 388 4.34 -10.24 20.79
C TRP A 388 5.72 -10.67 21.30
N ALA A 389 6.71 -9.78 21.23
CA ALA A 389 8.08 -10.11 21.59
C ALA A 389 8.81 -8.95 22.30
N PRO A 390 8.24 -8.35 23.36
CA PRO A 390 8.80 -7.17 24.02
C PRO A 390 10.21 -7.42 24.58
N HIS A 391 10.49 -8.64 25.03
CA HIS A 391 11.74 -9.02 25.67
C HIS A 391 12.94 -9.14 24.70
N ILE A 392 12.68 -9.35 23.41
CA ILE A 392 13.71 -9.42 22.35
C ILE A 392 13.65 -8.23 21.39
N TRP A 393 12.72 -7.29 21.60
CA TRP A 393 12.61 -6.07 20.81
C TRP A 393 13.68 -5.05 21.18
N PHE A 394 14.58 -4.72 20.26
CA PHE A 394 15.69 -3.79 20.50
C PHE A 394 15.48 -2.38 19.93
N GLY A 395 14.31 -2.07 19.38
CA GLY A 395 13.95 -0.72 18.94
C GLY A 395 14.19 -0.42 17.46
N GLY A 396 14.08 0.87 17.13
CA GLY A 396 14.37 1.40 15.80
C GLY A 396 15.66 2.20 15.83
N GLU A 397 16.69 1.78 15.10
CA GLU A 397 17.98 2.48 15.07
C GLU A 397 18.27 3.08 13.69
N ARG A 398 18.73 4.34 13.71
CA ARG A 398 19.04 5.10 12.50
C ARG A 398 20.50 4.88 12.12
N MET A 399 20.73 4.53 10.88
CA MET A 399 22.05 4.15 10.40
C MET A 399 22.51 5.02 9.22
N PRO A 400 23.84 5.11 9.01
CA PRO A 400 24.40 5.75 7.83
C PRO A 400 23.89 5.08 6.55
N SER A 401 23.69 5.89 5.50
CA SER A 401 23.41 5.36 4.17
C SER A 401 24.51 4.39 3.72
N GLY A 402 24.13 3.22 3.20
CA GLY A 402 25.07 2.20 2.72
C GLY A 402 25.22 0.96 3.62
N TYR A 403 24.70 0.98 4.85
CA TYR A 403 24.80 -0.15 5.79
C TYR A 403 23.78 -1.29 5.53
N GLN A 404 23.33 -1.44 4.29
CA GLN A 404 22.36 -2.48 3.91
C GLN A 404 22.89 -3.91 4.10
N GLY A 405 24.22 -4.06 4.10
CA GLY A 405 24.89 -5.36 4.10
C GLY A 405 24.69 -6.05 2.76
N ASP A 406 25.77 -6.61 2.22
CA ASP A 406 25.64 -7.46 1.05
C ASP A 406 24.83 -8.71 1.41
N ARG A 407 24.08 -9.21 0.42
CA ARG A 407 23.52 -10.58 0.54
C ARG A 407 24.70 -11.50 0.79
N ASP A 408 24.58 -12.39 1.79
CA ASP A 408 25.49 -13.52 1.79
C ASP A 408 25.28 -14.22 0.43
N ARG A 409 26.34 -14.30 -0.36
CA ARG A 409 26.35 -15.01 -1.66
C ARG A 409 27.28 -16.22 -1.59
N LYS A 410 28.07 -16.34 -0.53
CA LYS A 410 29.12 -17.35 -0.38
C LYS A 410 28.53 -18.67 0.15
N GLY A 411 27.50 -18.62 0.99
CA GLY A 411 26.87 -19.82 1.55
C GLY A 411 26.22 -20.77 0.54
N HIS A 412 25.49 -20.24 -0.46
CA HIS A 412 24.65 -21.07 -1.35
C HIS A 412 25.42 -21.82 -2.44
N ARG A 413 26.61 -21.36 -2.86
CA ARG A 413 27.35 -22.01 -3.97
C ARG A 413 28.19 -23.20 -3.54
N SER A 414 28.48 -23.34 -2.25
CA SER A 414 29.49 -24.29 -1.78
C SER A 414 28.95 -25.71 -1.57
N ARG A 415 27.66 -25.90 -1.27
CA ARG A 415 27.10 -27.25 -0.97
C ARG A 415 26.49 -27.97 -2.17
N GLY A 416 26.09 -27.26 -3.22
CA GLY A 416 25.58 -27.89 -4.46
C GLY A 416 26.65 -28.58 -5.32
N ARG A 417 27.93 -28.48 -4.94
CA ARG A 417 29.05 -29.07 -5.68
C ARG A 417 29.75 -30.21 -4.95
N ASP A 418 29.44 -30.43 -3.67
CA ASP A 418 29.78 -31.68 -3.00
C ASP A 418 28.70 -32.71 -3.36
N THR A 419 28.80 -33.18 -4.61
CA THR A 419 28.30 -34.50 -4.98
C THR A 419 28.96 -35.51 -4.07
N GLY A 420 28.29 -35.84 -2.97
CA GLY A 420 28.52 -37.08 -2.25
C GLY A 420 28.48 -38.21 -3.28
N GLY A 421 29.61 -38.88 -3.43
CA GLY A 421 29.63 -40.24 -3.95
C GLY A 421 28.64 -41.11 -3.16
N PRO A 422 28.13 -42.18 -3.77
CA PRO A 422 27.08 -43.01 -3.19
C PRO A 422 27.52 -43.55 -1.82
N VAL A 423 26.92 -43.03 -0.76
CA VAL A 423 26.97 -43.68 0.55
C VAL A 423 26.07 -44.90 0.44
N ALA A 424 26.67 -46.08 0.43
CA ALA A 424 25.97 -47.35 0.46
C ALA A 424 25.02 -47.38 1.66
N SER A 425 23.72 -47.54 1.39
CA SER A 425 22.73 -47.84 2.43
C SER A 425 23.10 -49.15 3.12
N PRO A 426 23.14 -49.22 4.46
CA PRO A 426 23.18 -50.50 5.14
C PRO A 426 21.86 -51.23 4.88
N ALA A 427 21.94 -52.47 4.43
CA ALA A 427 20.80 -53.32 4.12
C ALA A 427 19.82 -53.45 5.30
N PRO A 428 18.51 -53.57 5.05
CA PRO A 428 17.51 -53.75 6.11
C PRO A 428 17.75 -55.06 6.86
N ARG A 429 17.81 -54.99 8.20
CA ARG A 429 17.86 -56.15 9.08
C ARG A 429 16.53 -56.92 9.02
N ARG A 430 16.61 -58.25 8.95
CA ARG A 430 15.47 -59.17 8.95
C ARG A 430 14.65 -59.06 10.24
N PRO A 431 13.32 -59.28 10.16
CA PRO A 431 12.44 -59.28 11.32
C PRO A 431 12.44 -60.67 11.98
N GLU A 432 13.41 -60.96 12.85
CA GLU A 432 13.38 -62.17 13.69
C GLU A 432 13.83 -61.97 15.14
N ASP A 433 14.30 -60.78 15.54
CA ASP A 433 14.78 -60.50 16.91
C ASP A 433 13.85 -59.57 17.71
N ALA A 434 12.54 -59.83 17.72
CA ALA A 434 11.62 -59.20 18.65
C ALA A 434 11.49 -60.06 19.93
N ARG A 435 12.28 -59.75 20.96
CA ARG A 435 12.03 -60.25 22.33
C ARG A 435 10.84 -59.50 22.95
N PRO A 436 9.92 -60.19 23.65
CA PRO A 436 8.78 -59.55 24.31
C PRO A 436 9.22 -58.76 25.56
N PRO A 437 8.41 -57.76 25.98
CA PRO A 437 8.73 -56.90 27.11
C PRO A 437 8.50 -57.65 28.43
N HIS A 438 9.45 -57.45 29.35
CA HIS A 438 9.42 -57.96 30.71
C HIS A 438 8.41 -57.15 31.53
N ASP A 439 7.46 -57.86 32.14
CA ASP A 439 6.58 -57.37 33.20
C ASP A 439 7.42 -56.81 34.36
N LEU A 440 7.06 -55.62 34.83
CA LEU A 440 7.46 -55.10 36.13
C LEU A 440 6.20 -54.85 36.95
N ASP A 441 6.10 -55.63 38.02
CA ASP A 441 5.11 -55.60 39.07
C ASP A 441 5.05 -54.22 39.76
N ASP A 442 3.82 -53.75 39.97
CA ASP A 442 3.46 -52.61 40.82
C ASP A 442 2.81 -53.16 42.10
N PRO A 443 3.48 -53.11 43.27
CA PRO A 443 2.83 -53.38 44.53
C PRO A 443 2.70 -52.10 45.37
N GLY A 444 1.47 -51.82 45.82
CA GLY A 444 1.29 -51.26 47.14
C GLY A 444 0.38 -50.04 47.24
N VAL A 445 -0.93 -50.28 47.08
CA VAL A 445 -1.95 -49.52 47.80
C VAL A 445 -1.89 -49.92 49.28
N THR A 446 -1.78 -48.94 50.19
CA THR A 446 -2.22 -49.11 51.58
C THR A 446 -2.98 -47.85 52.02
N PRO A 447 -4.20 -47.97 52.59
CA PRO A 447 -4.89 -46.84 53.19
C PRO A 447 -4.83 -46.83 54.73
N ALA A 448 -4.89 -45.61 55.28
CA ALA A 448 -5.42 -45.19 56.59
C ALA A 448 -4.57 -45.53 57.85
N PRO A 449 -4.82 -44.91 59.04
CA PRO A 449 -6.02 -44.23 59.53
C PRO A 449 -6.14 -42.72 59.26
#